data_AF-A0A1I7UTM8-F1
#
_entry.id   AF-A0A1I7UTM8-F1
#
_cell.length_a   1.000
_cell.length_b   1.000
_cell.length_c   1.000
_cell.angle_alpha   90.00
_cell.angle_beta   90.00
_cell.angle_gamma   90.00
#
_symmetry.space_group_name_H-M   'P 1'
#
loop_
_entity.id
_entity.type
_entity.pdbx_description
1 polymer ?
#
loop_
_entity_poly.entity_id
_entity_poly.type
_entity_poly.pdbx_seq_one_letter_code
_entity_poly.pdbx_strand_id
1 'polypeptide(L)'
;MKLEDFVNCRRIELQVRRNLNRTPQSWNAFFRYWLDSNSPLEYLKCREVKATSFPLMIDGLSNGGIKREGYDEWIEVKRRDGTEFVIGKHGDVVYIETKKERFKFWRGH
;
A
#
# COMPACT_ATOMS: atom_id res chain seq x y z
N MET A 1 8.18 11.41 12.14
CA MET A 1 8.07 11.40 10.67
C MET A 1 6.78 10.70 10.29
N LYS A 2 5.80 11.44 9.74
CA LYS A 2 4.51 10.87 9.35
C LYS A 2 4.58 10.46 7.89
N LEU A 3 3.83 9.41 7.51
CA LEU A 3 3.83 8.95 6.11
C LEU A 3 3.12 9.95 5.19
N GLU A 4 2.17 10.70 5.75
CA GLU A 4 1.42 11.79 5.12
C GLU A 4 2.34 12.90 4.60
N ASP A 5 3.49 13.14 5.23
CA ASP A 5 4.45 14.17 4.79
C ASP A 5 5.02 13.87 3.38
N PHE A 6 5.00 12.59 2.96
CA PHE A 6 5.63 12.13 1.71
C PHE A 6 4.65 11.92 0.57
N VAL A 7 3.34 12.09 0.79
CA VAL A 7 2.31 11.88 -0.24
C VAL A 7 2.50 12.80 -1.46
N ASN A 8 3.24 13.89 -1.35
CA ASN A 8 3.55 14.75 -2.49
C ASN A 8 4.64 14.18 -3.42
N CYS A 9 5.32 13.10 -3.02
CA CYS A 9 6.26 12.38 -3.87
C CYS A 9 5.53 11.37 -4.74
N ARG A 10 5.87 11.28 -6.04
CA ARG A 10 5.32 10.25 -6.94
C ARG A 10 5.72 8.83 -6.54
N ARG A 11 6.96 8.68 -6.06
CA ARG A 11 7.57 7.39 -5.71
C ARG A 11 8.22 7.50 -4.34
N ILE A 12 7.86 6.61 -3.44
CA ILE A 12 8.39 6.55 -2.08
C ILE A 12 8.92 5.14 -1.85
N GLU A 13 10.21 5.04 -1.49
CA GLU A 13 10.84 3.81 -1.03
C GLU A 13 11.37 4.03 0.38
N LEU A 14 10.70 3.43 1.37
CA LEU A 14 11.08 3.52 2.77
C LEU A 14 11.73 2.21 3.20
N GLN A 15 13.05 2.23 3.26
CA GLN A 15 13.82 1.20 3.93
C GLN A 15 14.07 1.64 5.38
N VAL A 16 13.09 1.35 6.22
CA VAL A 16 13.18 1.65 7.64
C VAL A 16 14.05 0.56 8.27
N ARG A 17 15.07 0.92 9.06
CA ARG A 17 15.96 0.00 9.80
C ARG A 17 15.56 -0.19 11.27
N ARG A 18 14.52 0.51 11.72
CA ARG A 18 14.03 0.52 13.10
C ARG A 18 12.52 0.59 13.06
N ASN A 19 11.86 -0.31 13.80
CA ASN A 19 10.43 -0.34 14.09
C ASN A 19 9.81 1.07 14.09
N LEU A 20 9.28 1.52 12.95
CA LEU A 20 8.22 2.51 12.98
C LEU A 20 7.07 1.75 13.60
N ASN A 21 6.70 2.09 14.84
CA ASN A 21 5.52 1.57 15.54
C ASN A 21 4.24 2.02 14.79
N ARG A 22 4.13 1.68 13.50
CA ARG A 22 2.96 1.89 12.68
C ARG A 22 2.03 0.73 12.98
N THR A 23 0.94 1.07 13.63
CA THR A 23 -0.14 0.12 13.86
C THR A 23 -0.90 -0.10 12.55
N PRO A 24 -1.66 -1.20 12.42
CA PRO A 24 -2.56 -1.38 11.29
C PRO A 24 -3.49 -0.19 11.05
N GLN A 25 -3.94 0.45 12.13
CA GLN A 25 -4.82 1.62 12.08
C GLN A 25 -4.11 2.85 11.47
N SER A 26 -2.81 3.04 11.76
CA SER A 26 -2.04 4.11 11.10
C SER A 26 -1.92 3.90 9.59
N TRP A 27 -1.78 2.65 9.15
CA TRP A 27 -1.79 2.31 7.72
C TRP A 27 -3.16 2.56 7.10
N ASN A 28 -4.24 2.13 7.75
CA ASN A 28 -5.60 2.38 7.25
C ASN A 28 -5.88 3.87 7.08
N ALA A 29 -5.56 4.67 8.10
CA ALA A 29 -5.72 6.13 8.03
C ALA A 29 -4.93 6.74 6.87
N PHE A 30 -3.68 6.31 6.67
CA PHE A 30 -2.87 6.75 5.55
C PHE A 30 -3.49 6.39 4.19
N PHE A 31 -3.96 5.16 4.02
CA PHE A 31 -4.54 4.73 2.75
C PHE A 31 -5.82 5.48 2.43
N ARG A 32 -6.70 5.71 3.42
CA ARG A 32 -7.90 6.55 3.25
C ARG A 32 -7.53 7.96 2.83
N TYR A 33 -6.60 8.58 3.56
CA TYR A 33 -6.12 9.92 3.23
C TYR A 33 -5.56 9.98 1.80
N TRP A 34 -4.71 9.02 1.41
CA TRP A 34 -4.14 8.97 0.08
C TRP A 34 -5.22 8.79 -1.01
N LEU A 35 -6.19 7.88 -0.80
CA LEU A 35 -7.30 7.63 -1.73
C LEU A 35 -8.14 8.89 -1.98
N ASP A 36 -8.41 9.66 -0.93
CA ASP A 36 -9.22 10.90 -0.99
C ASP A 36 -8.42 12.14 -1.42
N SER A 37 -7.10 12.11 -1.31
CA SER A 37 -6.25 13.24 -1.69
C SER A 37 -6.08 13.37 -3.22
N ASN A 38 -5.57 14.50 -3.67
CA ASN A 38 -5.04 14.70 -5.04
C ASN A 38 -3.52 14.41 -5.11
N SER A 39 -3.00 13.63 -4.17
CA SER A 39 -1.59 13.25 -4.10
C SER A 39 -1.11 12.63 -5.43
N PRO A 40 0.08 13.01 -5.93
CA PRO A 40 0.68 12.37 -7.10
C PRO A 40 1.33 11.03 -6.79
N LEU A 41 1.18 10.47 -5.58
CA LEU A 41 1.79 9.21 -5.18
C LEU A 41 1.22 8.06 -6.03
N GLU A 42 2.13 7.43 -6.77
CA GLU A 42 1.85 6.30 -7.67
C GLU A 42 2.52 5.00 -7.19
N TYR A 43 3.57 5.13 -6.38
CA TYR A 43 4.35 4.00 -5.89
C TYR A 43 4.81 4.21 -4.44
N LEU A 44 4.52 3.24 -3.59
CA LEU A 44 5.04 3.15 -2.23
C LEU A 44 5.59 1.75 -2.00
N LYS A 45 6.76 1.65 -1.39
CA LYS A 45 7.28 0.40 -0.82
C LYS A 45 7.85 0.68 0.56
N CYS A 46 7.32 0.01 1.58
CA CYS A 46 7.76 0.15 2.96
C CYS A 46 8.12 -1.22 3.54
N ARG A 47 9.38 -1.41 3.92
CA ARG A 47 9.89 -2.65 4.54
C ARG A 47 9.79 -2.56 6.07
N GLU A 48 9.65 -3.72 6.72
CA GLU A 48 9.51 -3.92 8.18
C GLU A 48 8.15 -3.55 8.79
N VAL A 49 7.07 -3.91 8.10
CA VAL A 49 5.74 -3.90 8.69
C VAL A 49 5.55 -5.19 9.49
N LYS A 50 6.08 -5.20 10.73
CA LYS A 50 5.98 -6.29 11.74
C LYS A 50 4.69 -7.05 11.54
N ALA A 51 4.69 -8.36 11.28
CA ALA A 51 3.53 -9.26 11.07
C ALA A 51 2.15 -8.72 11.51
N THR A 52 1.70 -7.67 10.84
CA THR A 52 0.49 -6.95 11.17
C THR A 52 -0.57 -7.52 10.26
N SER A 53 -1.77 -7.68 10.81
CA SER A 53 -2.91 -8.18 10.06
C SER A 53 -3.17 -7.22 8.90
N PHE A 54 -2.78 -7.62 7.69
CA PHE A 54 -3.07 -6.89 6.46
C PHE A 54 -4.57 -6.57 6.33
N PRO A 55 -5.50 -7.49 6.68
CA PRO A 55 -6.93 -7.17 6.76
C PRO A 55 -7.25 -5.91 7.58
N LEU A 56 -6.60 -5.70 8.74
CA LEU A 56 -6.85 -4.52 9.56
C LEU A 56 -6.31 -3.23 8.94
N MET A 57 -5.27 -3.31 8.09
CA MET A 57 -4.76 -2.13 7.39
C MET A 57 -5.69 -1.67 6.29
N ILE A 58 -6.37 -2.61 5.63
CA ILE A 58 -7.20 -2.34 4.45
C ILE A 58 -8.70 -2.35 4.75
N ASP A 59 -9.07 -2.38 6.03
CA ASP A 59 -10.45 -2.40 6.49
C ASP A 59 -11.27 -1.26 5.87
N GLY A 60 -12.39 -1.63 5.26
CA GLY A 60 -13.28 -0.70 4.56
C GLY A 60 -12.74 -0.06 3.28
N LEU A 61 -11.60 -0.53 2.74
CA LEU A 61 -11.02 0.00 1.49
C LEU A 61 -11.34 -0.84 0.25
N SER A 62 -11.56 -2.15 0.42
CA SER A 62 -11.75 -3.07 -0.71
C SER A 62 -13.21 -3.24 -1.07
N ASN A 63 -13.52 -3.12 -2.37
CA ASN A 63 -14.82 -3.49 -2.93
C ASN A 63 -14.89 -4.96 -3.41
N GLY A 64 -13.74 -5.65 -3.51
CA GLY A 64 -13.63 -6.97 -4.12
C GLY A 64 -12.99 -8.05 -3.24
N GLY A 65 -12.82 -7.76 -1.94
CA GLY A 65 -12.12 -8.65 -1.00
C GLY A 65 -10.59 -8.62 -1.15
N ILE A 66 -9.91 -9.48 -0.40
CA ILE A 66 -8.46 -9.66 -0.42
C ILE A 66 -8.10 -10.78 -1.39
N LYS A 67 -7.25 -10.47 -2.37
CA LYS A 67 -6.62 -11.45 -3.28
C LYS A 67 -5.33 -11.97 -2.65
N ARG A 68 -4.99 -13.23 -2.92
CA ARG A 68 -3.83 -13.91 -2.34
C ARG A 68 -3.14 -14.80 -3.38
N GLU A 69 -1.82 -14.74 -3.43
CA GLU A 69 -0.97 -15.63 -4.20
C GLU A 69 0.37 -15.80 -3.48
N GLY A 70 0.65 -17.02 -2.99
CA GLY A 70 1.83 -17.29 -2.17
C GLY A 70 1.88 -16.42 -0.91
N TYR A 71 2.96 -15.66 -0.74
CA TYR A 71 3.15 -14.72 0.37
C TYR A 71 2.58 -13.32 0.10
N ASP A 72 1.96 -13.11 -1.06
CA ASP A 72 1.44 -11.83 -1.48
C ASP A 72 -0.08 -11.75 -1.24
N GLU A 73 -0.51 -10.71 -0.53
CA GLU A 73 -1.90 -10.38 -0.27
C GLU A 73 -2.17 -8.95 -0.77
N TRP A 74 -3.24 -8.75 -1.54
CA TRP A 74 -3.53 -7.42 -2.07
C TRP A 74 -5.01 -7.16 -2.29
N ILE A 75 -5.35 -5.88 -2.38
CA ILE A 75 -6.66 -5.39 -2.79
C ILE A 75 -6.49 -4.45 -3.99
N GLU A 76 -7.53 -4.38 -4.82
CA GLU A 76 -7.62 -3.38 -5.86
C GLU A 76 -8.46 -2.21 -5.36
N VAL A 77 -7.98 -1.01 -5.60
CA VAL A 77 -8.66 0.24 -5.22
C VAL A 77 -8.70 1.19 -6.40
N LYS A 78 -9.74 2.01 -6.45
CA LYS A 78 -9.92 3.02 -7.50
C LYS A 78 -10.01 4.39 -6.85
N ARG A 79 -9.18 5.32 -7.33
CA ARG A 79 -9.20 6.71 -6.88
C ARG A 79 -10.36 7.47 -7.54
N ARG A 80 -10.66 8.67 -7.02
CA ARG A 80 -11.76 9.52 -7.50
C ARG A 80 -11.62 9.93 -8.97
N ASP A 81 -10.38 10.14 -9.42
CA ASP A 81 -10.03 10.43 -10.81
C ASP A 81 -10.21 9.22 -11.75
N GLY A 82 -10.49 8.05 -11.18
CA GLY A 82 -10.69 6.80 -11.90
C GLY A 82 -9.42 5.95 -12.04
N THR A 83 -8.27 6.42 -11.57
CA THR A 83 -7.01 5.67 -11.67
C THR A 83 -7.04 4.46 -10.74
N GLU A 84 -6.63 3.30 -11.27
CA GLU A 84 -6.64 2.02 -10.56
C GLU A 84 -5.27 1.67 -9.97
N PHE A 85 -5.30 1.25 -8.71
CA PHE A 85 -4.13 0.88 -7.93
C PHE A 85 -4.31 -0.45 -7.23
N VAL A 86 -3.18 -0.98 -6.78
CA VAL A 86 -3.09 -2.12 -5.87
C VAL A 86 -2.49 -1.63 -4.56
N ILE A 87 -3.12 -2.01 -3.45
CA ILE A 87 -2.52 -1.92 -2.11
C ILE A 87 -2.27 -3.35 -1.66
N GLY A 88 -1.05 -3.66 -1.27
CA GLY A 88 -0.73 -5.03 -0.89
C GLY A 88 0.41 -5.17 0.08
N LYS A 89 0.66 -6.43 0.42
CA LYS A 89 1.69 -6.87 1.34
C LYS A 89 2.36 -8.12 0.79
N HIS A 90 3.69 -8.15 0.85
CA HIS A 90 4.50 -9.32 0.56
C HIS A 90 5.50 -9.53 1.72
N GLY A 91 5.29 -10.56 2.54
CA GLY A 91 6.07 -10.74 3.77
C GLY A 91 5.96 -9.50 4.68
N ASP A 92 7.09 -8.91 5.08
CA ASP A 92 7.13 -7.68 5.90
C ASP A 92 7.13 -6.39 5.08
N VAL A 93 6.76 -6.45 3.79
CA VAL A 93 6.70 -5.30 2.89
C VAL A 93 5.25 -4.92 2.64
N VAL A 94 4.91 -3.66 2.84
CA VAL A 94 3.64 -3.06 2.37
C VAL A 94 3.93 -2.18 1.17
N TYR A 95 3.05 -2.23 0.16
CA TYR A 95 3.23 -1.49 -1.07
C TYR A 95 1.93 -0.88 -1.61
N ILE A 96 2.11 0.19 -2.40
CA ILE A 96 1.10 0.76 -3.31
C ILE A 96 1.75 0.79 -4.69
N GLU A 97 1.03 0.36 -5.72
CA GLU A 97 1.48 0.52 -7.09
C GLU A 97 0.29 0.62 -8.03
N THR A 98 0.48 1.23 -9.20
CA THR A 98 -0.55 1.20 -10.24
C THR A 98 -0.81 -0.24 -10.66
N LYS A 99 -2.06 -0.55 -11.03
CA LYS A 99 -2.43 -1.90 -11.51
C LYS A 99 -1.58 -2.36 -12.70
N LYS A 100 -1.13 -1.42 -13.54
CA LYS A 100 -0.25 -1.70 -14.69
C LYS A 100 1.15 -2.15 -14.30
N GLU A 101 1.73 -1.55 -13.25
CA GLU A 101 3.10 -1.86 -12.83
C GLU A 101 3.20 -3.19 -12.07
N ARG A 102 2.15 -3.56 -11.32
CA ARG A 102 2.00 -4.90 -10.69
C ARG A 102 2.22 -6.03 -11.70
N PHE A 103 1.62 -5.94 -12.88
CA PHE A 103 1.73 -6.96 -13.93
C PHE A 103 3.14 -7.10 -14.52
N LYS A 104 4.00 -6.08 -14.38
CA LYS A 104 5.38 -6.12 -14.86
C LYS A 104 6.34 -6.73 -13.83
N PHE A 105 6.14 -6.46 -12.54
CA PHE A 105 7.11 -6.83 -11.50
C PHE A 105 7.03 -8.31 -11.09
N TRP A 106 5.87 -8.95 -11.18
CA TRP A 106 5.63 -10.30 -10.64
C TRP A 106 5.49 -11.41 -11.70
N ARG A 107 5.57 -11.10 -13.01
CA ARG A 107 5.70 -12.11 -14.09
C ARG A 107 7.16 -12.52 -14.38
N GLY A 108 8.12 -11.99 -13.63
CA GLY A 108 9.56 -12.17 -13.89
C GLY A 108 10.28 -13.13 -12.95
N HIS A 109 9.59 -14.15 -12.41
CA HIS A 109 10.20 -15.21 -11.61
C HIS A 109 9.59 -16.57 -11.93
#